data_AF-A0A815RUM0-F1
#
_entry.id   AF-A0A815RUM0-F1
#
_cell.length_a   1.000
_cell.length_b   1.000
_cell.length_c   1.000
_cell.angle_alpha   90.00
_cell.angle_beta   90.00
_cell.angle_gamma   90.00
#
_symmetry.space_group_name_H-M   'P 1'
#
loop_
_entity.id
_entity.type
_entity.pdbx_description
1 polymer ?
#
loop_
_entity_poly.entity_id
_entity_poly.type
_entity_poly.pdbx_seq_one_letter_code
_entity_poly.pdbx_strand_id
1 'polypeptide(L)' 'FVKINCKYDGINTIVNLDIALKKTKSKNDSFIFFDADVIHPTNITRQHQSIAAIVGSGDLSCSRTAVRIYKQYSKE' A
#
# COMPACT_ATOMS: atom_id res chain seq x y z
N PHE A 1 3.48 -21.24 -0.97
CA PHE A 1 4.53 -20.55 -1.78
C PHE A 1 4.23 -19.09 -2.10
N VAL A 2 2.97 -18.69 -2.36
CA VAL A 2 2.56 -17.29 -2.69
C VAL A 2 3.22 -16.19 -1.84
N LYS A 3 3.16 -16.31 -0.49
CA LYS A 3 3.77 -15.31 0.42
C LYS A 3 5.31 -15.29 0.36
N ILE A 4 5.94 -16.45 0.11
CA ILE A 4 7.40 -16.55 0.00
C ILE A 4 7.84 -15.89 -1.31
N ASN A 5 7.13 -16.15 -2.41
CA ASN A 5 7.38 -15.52 -3.70
C ASN A 5 7.36 -13.99 -3.57
N CYS A 6 6.33 -13.41 -2.92
CA CYS A 6 6.27 -11.96 -2.68
C CYS A 6 7.45 -11.42 -1.85
N LYS A 7 7.93 -12.15 -0.85
CA LYS A 7 9.04 -11.72 0.01
C LYS A 7 10.37 -11.63 -0.76
N TYR A 8 10.52 -12.43 -1.81
CA TYR A 8 11.69 -12.44 -2.69
C TYR A 8 11.42 -11.72 -4.01
N ASP A 9 10.54 -10.72 -4.01
CA ASP A 9 10.24 -9.85 -5.16
C ASP A 9 9.59 -10.57 -6.36
N GLY A 10 9.11 -11.79 -6.15
CA GLY A 10 8.38 -12.57 -7.14
C GLY A 10 6.94 -12.11 -7.30
N ILE A 11 6.43 -12.19 -8.55
CA ILE A 11 5.07 -11.80 -8.93
C ILE A 11 4.20 -13.06 -8.97
N ASN A 12 3.10 -13.06 -8.21
CA ASN A 12 2.17 -14.19 -8.20
C ASN A 12 1.12 -14.09 -9.31
N THR A 13 0.56 -12.88 -9.50
CA THR A 13 -0.51 -12.60 -10.44
C THR A 13 -0.39 -11.14 -10.90
N ILE A 14 -0.75 -10.88 -12.15
CA ILE A 14 -0.82 -9.53 -12.71
C ILE A 14 -2.27 -9.20 -13.03
N VAL A 15 -2.72 -8.01 -12.63
CA VAL A 15 -4.04 -7.49 -13.00
C VAL A 15 -3.91 -6.73 -14.32
N ASN A 16 -4.84 -6.97 -15.24
CA ASN A 16 -4.93 -6.17 -16.46
C ASN A 16 -5.57 -4.81 -16.13
N LEU A 17 -4.72 -3.81 -15.88
CA LEU A 17 -5.17 -2.46 -15.51
C LEU A 17 -5.86 -1.72 -16.66
N ASP A 18 -5.62 -2.08 -17.92
CA ASP A 18 -6.34 -1.47 -19.05
C ASP A 18 -7.83 -1.81 -19.02
N ILE A 19 -8.16 -3.01 -18.55
CA ILE A 19 -9.55 -3.42 -18.32
C ILE A 19 -10.10 -2.72 -17.07
N ALA A 20 -9.34 -2.72 -15.97
CA ALA A 20 -9.79 -2.18 -14.69
C ALA A 20 -10.01 -0.65 -14.71
N LEU A 21 -9.17 0.09 -15.46
CA LEU A 21 -9.19 1.55 -15.55
C LEU A 21 -9.77 2.07 -16.87
N LYS A 22 -10.47 1.24 -17.65
CA LYS A 22 -10.91 1.55 -19.02
C LYS A 22 -11.63 2.90 -19.19
N LYS A 23 -12.32 3.39 -18.16
CA LYS A 23 -13.06 4.67 -18.19
C LYS A 23 -12.24 5.89 -17.74
N THR A 24 -11.09 5.66 -17.12
CA THR A 24 -10.31 6.68 -16.40
C THR A 24 -8.91 6.87 -16.98
N LYS A 25 -8.52 6.03 -17.94
CA LYS A 25 -7.17 5.96 -18.51
C LYS A 25 -7.10 6.55 -19.92
N SER A 26 -6.27 7.57 -20.11
CA SER A 26 -5.73 7.91 -21.42
C SER A 26 -4.64 6.91 -21.82
N LYS A 27 -4.39 6.74 -23.13
CA LYS A 27 -3.42 5.76 -23.66
C LYS A 27 -1.99 5.95 -23.12
N ASN A 28 -1.66 7.13 -22.61
CA ASN A 28 -0.31 7.48 -22.15
C ASN A 28 -0.23 7.67 -20.62
N ASP A 29 -1.31 7.43 -19.89
CA ASP A 29 -1.32 7.66 -18.44
C ASP A 29 -0.57 6.56 -17.70
N SER A 30 0.33 6.98 -16.82
CA SER A 30 0.95 6.14 -15.80
C SER A 30 0.27 6.40 -14.47
N PHE A 31 -0.18 5.34 -13.80
CA PHE A 31 -0.85 5.41 -12.51
C PHE A 31 0.09 4.96 -11.40
N ILE A 32 -0.02 5.63 -10.27
CA ILE A 32 0.50 5.16 -9.00
C ILE A 32 -0.66 5.05 -8.03
N PHE A 33 -0.75 3.93 -7.34
CA PHE A 33 -1.81 3.65 -6.38
C PHE A 33 -1.24 3.75 -4.98
N PHE A 34 -1.95 4.45 -4.10
CA PHE A 34 -1.59 4.57 -2.70
C PHE A 34 -2.75 4.13 -1.83
N ASP A 35 -2.41 3.56 -0.68
CA ASP A 35 -3.36 3.32 0.40
C ASP A 35 -2.71 3.72 1.72
N ALA A 36 -3.51 4.21 2.66
CA ALA A 36 -3.04 4.75 3.92
C ALA A 36 -3.99 4.36 5.06
N ASP A 37 -3.41 3.89 6.16
CA ASP A 37 -4.16 3.49 7.35
C ASP A 37 -3.47 3.97 8.63
N VAL A 38 -4.27 4.18 9.68
CA VAL A 38 -3.82 4.54 11.02
C VAL A 38 -4.46 3.59 12.04
N ILE A 39 -3.60 2.86 12.75
CA ILE A 39 -4.03 1.95 13.81
C ILE A 39 -3.78 2.62 15.16
N HIS A 40 -4.84 2.73 15.95
CA HIS A 40 -4.80 3.19 17.33
C HIS A 40 -4.67 1.99 18.28
N PRO A 41 -3.74 2.02 19.25
CA PRO A 41 -3.60 0.94 20.24
C PRO A 41 -4.85 0.85 21.12
N THR A 42 -5.27 -0.38 21.41
CA THR A 42 -6.49 -0.68 22.18
C THR A 42 -6.27 -0.73 23.70
N ASN A 43 -5.02 -0.64 24.16
CA ASN A 43 -4.71 -0.71 25.58
C ASN A 43 -5.08 0.60 26.28
N ILE A 44 -5.81 0.50 27.40
CA ILE A 44 -6.49 1.61 28.09
C ILE A 44 -5.50 2.64 28.67
N THR A 45 -4.23 2.26 28.82
CA THR A 45 -3.14 3.19 29.12
C THR A 45 -2.81 3.99 27.85
N ARG A 46 -3.41 5.19 27.73
CA ARG A 46 -3.32 6.17 26.63
C ARG A 46 -1.90 6.66 26.23
N GLN A 47 -0.85 5.93 26.61
CA GLN A 47 0.56 6.29 26.39
C GLN A 47 1.16 5.67 25.12
N HIS A 48 0.42 4.84 24.39
CA HIS A 48 0.93 4.26 23.15
C HIS A 48 0.56 5.12 21.94
N GLN A 49 1.58 5.43 21.14
CA GLN A 49 1.45 6.17 19.90
C GLN A 49 0.68 5.35 18.87
N SER A 50 -0.04 6.06 17.99
CA SER A 50 -0.69 5.42 16.85
C SER A 50 0.36 5.07 15.80
N ILE A 51 0.05 4.10 14.95
CA ILE A 51 0.93 3.69 13.85
C ILE A 51 0.24 4.07 12.56
N ALA A 52 0.88 4.95 11.78
CA ALA A 52 0.45 5.29 10.44
C ALA A 52 1.28 4.51 9.42
N ALA A 53 0.64 3.95 8.41
CA ALA A 53 1.31 3.29 7.30
C ALA A 53 0.78 3.82 5.96
N ILE A 54 1.67 3.96 4.99
CA ILE A 54 1.33 4.24 3.60
C ILE A 54 1.97 3.15 2.75
N VAL A 55 1.18 2.57 1.85
CA VAL A 55 1.65 1.66 0.81
C VAL A 55 1.49 2.31 -0.56
N GLY A 56 2.42 2.05 -1.46
CA GLY A 56 2.39 2.53 -2.84
C GLY A 56 2.72 1.42 -3.83
N SER A 57 2.10 1.43 -5.01
CA SER A 57 2.48 0.53 -6.11
C SER A 57 3.92 0.79 -6.55
N GLY A 58 4.73 -0.27 -6.60
CA GLY A 58 6.14 -0.21 -7.01
C GLY A 58 6.38 -0.44 -8.51
N ASP A 59 5.34 -0.79 -9.26
CA ASP A 59 5.37 -1.06 -10.69
C ASP A 59 4.05 -0.67 -11.37
N LEU A 60 4.05 -0.71 -12.71
CA LEU A 60 2.90 -0.35 -13.54
C LEU A 60 1.76 -1.40 -13.50
N SER A 61 2.01 -2.58 -12.93
CA SER A 61 1.05 -3.69 -12.86
C SER A 61 0.40 -3.84 -11.48
N CYS A 62 0.76 -2.98 -10.53
CA CYS A 62 0.40 -3.08 -9.11
C CYS A 62 0.74 -4.44 -8.50
N SER A 63 1.77 -5.12 -9.01
CA SER A 63 2.19 -6.45 -8.56
C SER A 63 3.21 -6.40 -7.42
N ARG A 64 3.82 -5.23 -7.21
CA ARG A 64 4.75 -4.95 -6.12
C ARG A 64 4.28 -3.74 -5.36
N THR A 65 4.56 -3.70 -4.05
CA THR A 65 4.26 -2.56 -3.20
C THR A 65 5.45 -2.19 -2.35
N ALA A 66 5.67 -0.89 -2.20
CA ALA A 66 6.58 -0.32 -1.21
C ALA A 66 5.76 0.17 -0.01
N VAL A 67 6.32 0.06 1.19
CA VAL A 67 5.66 0.48 2.43
C VAL A 67 6.51 1.47 3.20
N ARG A 68 5.86 2.44 3.84
CA ARG A 68 6.46 3.35 4.80
C ARG A 68 5.59 3.41 6.04
N ILE A 69 6.22 3.27 7.20
CA ILE A 69 5.55 3.18 8.50
C ILE A 69 6.10 4.27 9.41
N TYR A 70 5.21 4.95 10.14
CA TYR A 70 5.54 6.00 11.08
C TYR A 70 4.82 5.80 12.42
N LYS A 71 5.54 6.13 13.49
CA LYS A 71 4.91 6.40 14.78
C LYS A 71 4.30 7.80 14.74
N GLN A 72 3.02 7.89 15.05
CA GLN A 72 2.29 9.14 15.09
C GLN A 72 2.14 9.60 16.54
N TYR A 73 2.66 10.78 16.83
CA TYR A 73 2.54 11.46 18.11
C TYR A 73 1.23 12.23 18.15
N SER A 74 0.54 12.21 19.30
CA SER A 74 -0.57 13.13 19.53
C SER A 74 -0.04 14.55 19.46
N LYS A 75 -0.77 15.46 18.81
CA LYS A 75 -0.53 16.89 18.98
C LYS A 75 -1.02 17.23 20.40
N GLU A 76 -0.12 17.76 21.23
CA GLU A 76 -0.48 18.42 22.49
C GLU A 76 -1.17 19.76 22.22
#